data_AF-A0A0N6ZX19-F1
#
_entry.id   AF-A0A0N6ZX19-F1
#
_cell.length_a   1.000
_cell.length_b   1.000
_cell.length_c   1.000
_cell.angle_alpha   90.00
_cell.angle_beta   90.00
_cell.angle_gamma   90.00
#
_symmetry.space_group_name_H-M   'P 1'
#
loop_
_entity.id
_entity.type
_entity.pdbx_description
1 polymer ?
#
loop_
_entity_poly.entity_id
_entity_poly.type
_entity_poly.pdbx_seq_one_letter_code
_entity_poly.pdbx_strand_id
1 'polypeptide(L)'
;MPFGPSVVDRKAQRVGFFLGSNSRDTFSHFLGRETPSPPPYRYLGHGSAVVVPGPIPLSADRYQWLRAPTRRPDANPLRPVALATALVASAELLARIDRFDEQYPTPYAAVAALPEETTTDAG
;
A
#
# COMPACT_ATOMS: atom_id res chain seq x y z
N MET A 1 -3.60 -11.65 2.88
CA MET A 1 -3.40 -10.36 3.58
C MET A 1 -4.28 -10.35 4.82
N PRO A 2 -3.74 -10.14 6.03
CA PRO A 2 -4.48 -10.29 7.28
C PRO A 2 -5.62 -9.27 7.50
N PHE A 3 -5.80 -8.25 6.65
CA PHE A 3 -6.77 -7.16 6.86
C PHE A 3 -7.71 -6.85 5.67
N GLY A 4 -7.99 -7.84 4.83
CA GLY A 4 -9.03 -7.76 3.79
C GLY A 4 -8.55 -7.25 2.43
N PRO A 5 -9.49 -6.96 1.50
CA PRO A 5 -9.16 -6.46 0.17
C PRO A 5 -8.51 -5.09 0.28
N SER A 6 -7.40 -4.92 -0.43
CA SER A 6 -6.67 -3.66 -0.55
C SER A 6 -6.46 -3.38 -2.03
N VAL A 7 -6.44 -2.11 -2.37
CA VAL A 7 -6.23 -1.60 -3.72
C VAL A 7 -4.83 -0.98 -3.76
N VAL A 8 -3.96 -1.35 -4.70
CA VAL A 8 -2.61 -0.79 -4.85
C VAL A 8 -2.35 -0.42 -6.31
N ASP A 9 -2.57 0.84 -6.70
CA ASP A 9 -2.21 1.34 -8.04
C ASP A 9 -0.86 2.04 -7.98
N ARG A 10 0.22 1.30 -8.27
CA ARG A 10 1.59 1.83 -8.30
C ARG A 10 1.74 2.98 -9.30
N LYS A 11 1.16 2.89 -10.50
CA LYS A 11 1.29 3.96 -11.50
C LYS A 11 0.60 5.26 -11.05
N ALA A 12 -0.52 5.15 -10.33
CA ALA A 12 -1.20 6.30 -9.76
C ALA A 12 -0.65 6.72 -8.38
N GLN A 13 0.32 5.99 -7.81
CA GLN A 13 0.83 6.16 -6.44
C GLN A 13 -0.29 6.14 -5.39
N ARG A 14 -1.22 5.19 -5.49
CA ARG A 14 -2.40 5.13 -4.61
C ARG A 14 -2.57 3.77 -3.97
N VAL A 15 -2.94 3.80 -2.70
CA VAL A 15 -3.42 2.65 -1.95
C VAL A 15 -4.82 2.90 -1.39
N GLY A 16 -5.66 1.88 -1.38
CA GLY A 16 -7.02 1.92 -0.87
C GLY A 16 -7.30 0.71 0.01
N PHE A 17 -8.10 0.91 1.06
CA PHE A 17 -8.45 -0.14 2.00
C PHE A 17 -9.94 -0.10 2.30
N PHE A 18 -10.54 -1.27 2.51
CA PHE A 18 -11.91 -1.35 3.01
C PHE A 18 -11.91 -1.26 4.54
N LEU A 19 -12.58 -0.23 5.05
CA LEU A 19 -12.87 -0.05 6.46
C LEU A 19 -14.19 -0.73 6.84
N GLY A 20 -14.29 -1.12 8.10
CA GLY A 20 -15.57 -1.50 8.69
C GLY A 20 -16.55 -0.33 8.64
N SER A 21 -17.84 -0.64 8.66
CA SER A 21 -18.87 0.40 8.81
C SER A 21 -18.64 1.19 10.09
N ASN A 22 -18.85 2.51 10.03
CA ASN A 22 -18.65 3.44 11.16
C ASN A 22 -17.23 3.46 11.77
N SER A 23 -16.23 2.92 11.08
CA SER A 23 -14.84 2.91 11.57
C SER A 23 -14.02 4.13 11.15
N ARG A 24 -14.64 5.13 10.51
CA ARG A 24 -13.98 6.34 10.01
C ARG A 24 -13.25 7.10 11.13
N ASP A 25 -13.97 7.43 12.19
CA ASP A 25 -13.42 8.28 13.25
C ASP A 25 -12.33 7.55 14.03
N THR A 26 -12.52 6.25 14.29
CA THR A 26 -11.51 5.38 14.87
C THR A 26 -10.25 5.31 14.01
N PHE A 27 -10.39 5.13 12.69
CA PHE A 27 -9.25 5.14 11.78
C PHE A 27 -8.52 6.49 11.82
N SER A 28 -9.25 7.60 11.70
CA SER A 28 -8.64 8.94 11.72
C SER A 28 -7.93 9.23 13.04
N HIS A 29 -8.48 8.77 14.17
CA HIS A 29 -7.82 8.85 15.47
C HIS A 29 -6.49 8.10 15.48
N PHE A 30 -6.47 6.84 15.05
CA PHE A 30 -5.23 6.05 15.04
C PHE A 30 -4.23 6.54 14.01
N LEU A 31 -4.68 6.98 12.83
CA LEU A 31 -3.80 7.55 11.82
C LEU A 31 -3.03 8.78 12.34
N GLY A 32 -3.69 9.65 13.09
CA GLY A 32 -3.03 10.80 13.74
C GLY A 32 -2.05 10.40 14.85
N ARG A 33 -2.14 9.18 15.38
CA ARG A 33 -1.17 8.63 16.34
C ARG A 33 0.02 7.96 15.65
N GLU A 34 -0.21 7.32 14.50
CA GLU A 34 0.85 6.66 13.73
C GLU A 34 1.82 7.68 13.12
N THR A 35 1.33 8.84 12.70
CA THR A 35 2.17 9.90 12.14
C THR A 35 1.54 11.28 12.31
N PRO A 36 2.33 12.33 12.64
CA PRO A 36 1.86 13.71 12.65
C PRO A 36 1.59 14.25 11.23
N SER A 37 2.14 13.61 10.19
CA SER A 37 2.00 14.01 8.79
C SER A 37 1.50 12.83 7.94
N PRO A 38 0.21 12.48 8.03
CA PRO A 38 -0.33 11.38 7.25
C PRO A 38 -0.31 11.67 5.75
N PRO A 39 -0.10 10.63 4.90
CA PRO A 39 -0.19 10.80 3.46
C PRO A 39 -1.59 11.29 3.07
N PRO A 40 -1.76 12.12 2.02
CA PRO A 40 -3.07 12.58 1.59
C PRO A 40 -4.02 11.40 1.33
N TYR A 41 -5.18 11.41 1.99
CA TYR A 41 -6.16 10.33 1.90
C TYR A 41 -7.58 10.89 1.77
N ARG A 42 -8.47 10.09 1.17
CA ARG A 42 -9.88 10.44 1.00
C ARG A 42 -10.74 9.27 1.42
N TYR A 43 -11.79 9.55 2.19
CA TYR A 43 -12.85 8.59 2.45
C TYR A 43 -13.85 8.57 1.29
N LEU A 44 -14.06 7.37 0.73
CA LEU A 44 -15.15 7.09 -0.18
C LEU A 44 -16.34 6.60 0.66
N GLY A 45 -17.40 7.39 0.68
CA GLY A 45 -18.59 7.16 1.50
C GLY A 45 -19.83 6.88 0.66
N HIS A 46 -20.99 7.27 1.17
CA HIS A 46 -22.24 7.17 0.42
C HIS A 46 -22.14 7.90 -0.94
N GLY A 47 -22.66 7.27 -2.00
CA GLY A 47 -22.59 7.78 -3.37
C GLY A 47 -21.24 7.58 -4.07
N SER A 48 -20.24 6.98 -3.42
CA SER A 48 -18.97 6.61 -4.06
C SER A 48 -19.03 5.18 -4.61
N ALA A 49 -18.38 4.94 -5.74
CA ALA A 49 -18.23 3.61 -6.34
C ALA A 49 -16.75 3.34 -6.66
N VAL A 50 -16.35 2.08 -6.57
CA VAL A 50 -15.05 1.58 -7.04
C VAL A 50 -15.32 0.57 -8.14
N VAL A 51 -14.74 0.80 -9.32
CA VAL A 51 -14.77 -0.16 -10.42
C VAL A 51 -13.59 -1.12 -10.24
N VAL A 52 -13.89 -2.41 -10.25
CA VAL A 52 -12.89 -3.48 -10.15
C VAL A 52 -13.01 -4.37 -11.39
N PRO A 53 -11.91 -4.95 -11.88
CA PRO A 53 -11.98 -5.93 -12.96
C PRO A 53 -12.93 -7.06 -12.64
N GLY A 54 -13.59 -7.55 -13.69
CA GLY A 54 -14.46 -8.70 -13.62
C GLY A 54 -13.69 -9.98 -13.21
N PRO A 55 -14.42 -11.07 -12.91
CA PRO A 55 -13.82 -12.34 -12.46
C PRO A 55 -12.89 -12.98 -13.51
N ILE A 56 -13.01 -12.57 -14.78
CA ILE A 56 -12.16 -13.02 -15.88
C ILE A 56 -11.01 -12.02 -16.01
N PRO A 57 -9.78 -12.37 -15.55
CA PRO A 57 -8.63 -11.51 -15.75
C PRO A 57 -8.33 -11.44 -17.24
N LEU A 58 -8.45 -10.26 -17.84
CA LEU A 58 -7.93 -10.03 -19.19
C LEU A 58 -6.41 -9.97 -19.08
N SER A 59 -5.70 -10.75 -19.91
CA SER A 59 -4.25 -10.67 -20.01
C SER A 59 -3.85 -9.22 -20.32
N ALA A 60 -2.96 -8.65 -19.51
CA ALA A 60 -2.54 -7.23 -19.50
C ALA A 60 -3.47 -6.21 -18.80
N ASP A 61 -4.53 -6.64 -18.09
CA ASP A 61 -5.28 -5.71 -17.23
C ASP A 61 -4.41 -5.28 -16.02
N ARG A 62 -4.06 -3.99 -16.00
CA ARG A 62 -3.26 -3.36 -14.94
C ARG A 62 -3.89 -3.46 -13.54
N TYR A 63 -5.17 -3.82 -13.45
CA TYR A 63 -5.93 -3.95 -12.22
C TYR A 63 -6.17 -5.40 -11.83
N GLN A 64 -5.50 -6.39 -12.41
CA GLN A 64 -5.67 -7.82 -12.04
C GLN A 64 -5.52 -8.12 -10.53
N TRP A 65 -4.77 -7.28 -9.80
CA TRP A 65 -4.62 -7.37 -8.34
C TRP A 65 -5.84 -6.84 -7.57
N LEU A 66 -6.75 -6.11 -8.23
CA LEU A 66 -7.97 -5.57 -7.68
C LEU A 66 -9.10 -6.56 -7.87
N ARG A 67 -9.58 -7.17 -6.79
CA ARG A 67 -10.80 -7.97 -6.80
C ARG A 67 -11.89 -7.32 -5.97
N ALA A 68 -13.13 -7.45 -6.43
CA ALA A 68 -14.30 -7.14 -5.63
C ALA A 68 -14.20 -7.88 -4.28
N PRO A 69 -14.44 -7.23 -3.14
CA PRO A 69 -14.63 -7.94 -1.89
C PRO A 69 -15.74 -8.97 -2.06
N THR A 70 -15.43 -10.26 -1.98
CA THR A 70 -16.44 -11.33 -2.09
C THR A 70 -17.26 -11.46 -0.82
N ARG A 71 -16.79 -10.89 0.29
CA ARG A 71 -17.47 -10.85 1.59
C ARG A 71 -17.31 -9.48 2.24
N ARG A 72 -18.32 -9.10 3.02
CA ARG A 72 -18.21 -7.94 3.92
C ARG A 72 -17.02 -8.17 4.84
N PRO A 73 -16.14 -7.19 5.03
CA PRO A 73 -15.01 -7.38 5.91
C PRO A 73 -15.48 -7.59 7.36
N ASP A 74 -14.91 -8.58 8.05
CA ASP A 74 -15.26 -8.88 9.44
C ASP A 74 -15.07 -7.65 10.34
N ALA A 75 -16.00 -7.51 11.30
CA ALA A 75 -16.01 -6.46 12.31
C ALA A 75 -14.94 -6.74 13.38
N ASN A 76 -13.67 -6.56 13.02
CA ASN A 76 -12.56 -6.60 13.95
C ASN A 76 -12.28 -5.18 14.49
N PRO A 77 -12.37 -4.93 15.81
CA PRO A 77 -12.14 -3.61 16.39
C PRO A 77 -10.71 -3.10 16.21
N LEU A 78 -9.72 -3.98 15.99
CA LEU A 78 -8.33 -3.61 15.73
C LEU A 78 -8.06 -3.30 14.25
N ARG A 79 -9.03 -3.56 13.37
CA ARG A 79 -8.89 -3.30 11.92
C ARG A 79 -8.53 -1.85 11.61
N PRO A 80 -9.15 -0.81 12.21
CA PRO A 80 -8.80 0.57 11.91
C PRO A 80 -7.36 0.91 12.29
N VAL A 81 -6.85 0.33 13.39
CA VAL A 81 -5.45 0.47 13.83
C VAL A 81 -4.52 -0.11 12.78
N ALA A 82 -4.72 -1.38 12.43
CA ALA A 82 -3.87 -2.08 11.47
C ALA A 82 -3.87 -1.40 10.09
N LEU A 83 -5.01 -0.87 9.65
CA LEU A 83 -5.10 -0.15 8.38
C LEU A 83 -4.45 1.23 8.43
N ALA A 84 -4.49 1.93 9.56
CA ALA A 84 -3.77 3.19 9.73
C ALA A 84 -2.25 2.95 9.64
N THR A 85 -1.73 1.96 10.37
CA THR A 85 -0.32 1.55 10.29
C THR A 85 0.05 1.12 8.86
N ALA A 86 -0.78 0.31 8.21
CA ALA A 86 -0.53 -0.16 6.85
C ALA A 86 -0.48 0.99 5.84
N LEU A 87 -1.35 2.00 5.97
CA LEU A 87 -1.33 3.19 5.11
C LEU A 87 -0.01 3.96 5.25
N VAL A 88 0.43 4.22 6.49
CA VAL A 88 1.68 4.95 6.75
C VAL A 88 2.88 4.17 6.24
N ALA A 89 2.98 2.87 6.55
CA ALA A 89 4.05 2.02 6.10
C ALA A 89 4.10 1.91 4.56
N SER A 90 2.94 1.82 3.90
CA SER A 90 2.87 1.77 2.44
C SER A 90 3.33 3.08 1.80
N ALA A 91 2.93 4.23 2.37
CA ALA A 91 3.35 5.53 1.87
C ALA A 91 4.87 5.75 2.03
N GLU A 92 5.43 5.37 3.18
CA GLU A 92 6.89 5.45 3.39
C GLU A 92 7.64 4.50 2.45
N LEU A 93 7.11 3.30 2.21
CA LEU A 93 7.69 2.37 1.25
C LEU A 93 7.69 2.95 -0.17
N LEU A 94 6.58 3.53 -0.63
CA LEU A 94 6.51 4.17 -1.95
C LEU A 94 7.50 5.35 -2.04
N ALA A 95 7.55 6.21 -1.02
CA ALA A 95 8.51 7.31 -0.99
C ALA A 95 9.97 6.83 -1.01
N ARG A 96 10.26 5.71 -0.33
CA ARG A 96 11.59 5.09 -0.37
C ARG A 96 11.93 4.54 -1.74
N ILE A 97 10.97 3.90 -2.42
CA ILE A 97 11.16 3.42 -3.79
C ILE A 97 11.39 4.59 -4.73
N ASP A 98 10.62 5.68 -4.60
CA ASP A 98 10.79 6.85 -5.46
C ASP A 98 12.18 7.51 -5.25
N ARG A 99 12.64 7.66 -4.00
CA ARG A 99 14.02 8.12 -3.70
C ARG A 99 15.08 7.17 -4.26
N PHE A 100 14.83 5.86 -4.22
CA PHE A 100 15.74 4.87 -4.76
C PHE A 100 15.82 4.96 -6.30
N ASP A 101 14.69 5.14 -6.98
CA ASP A 101 14.62 5.32 -8.43
C ASP A 101 15.34 6.62 -8.86
N GLU A 102 15.24 7.70 -8.07
CA GLU A 102 16.00 8.94 -8.25
C GLU A 102 17.51 8.75 -8.06
N GLN A 103 17.91 8.03 -6.99
CA GLN A 103 19.30 7.77 -6.67
C GLN A 103 19.97 6.82 -7.68
N TYR A 104 19.21 5.88 -8.21
CA TYR A 104 19.69 4.85 -9.13
C TYR A 104 18.83 4.77 -10.40
N PRO A 105 19.04 5.69 -11.37
CA PRO A 105 18.22 5.77 -12.58
C PRO A 105 18.34 4.53 -13.49
N THR A 106 19.36 3.71 -13.27
CA THR A 106 19.57 2.47 -14.01
C THR A 106 19.88 1.32 -13.04
N PRO A 107 19.50 0.07 -13.37
CA PRO A 107 19.87 -1.10 -12.57
C PRO A 107 21.39 -1.23 -12.38
N TYR A 108 22.18 -0.83 -13.38
CA TYR A 108 23.63 -0.82 -13.30
C TYR A 108 24.16 0.15 -12.22
N ALA A 109 23.58 1.34 -12.11
CA ALA A 109 23.95 2.31 -11.08
C ALA A 109 23.66 1.78 -9.66
N ALA A 110 22.57 1.03 -9.48
CA ALA A 110 22.25 0.39 -8.20
C ALA A 110 23.27 -0.69 -7.81
N VAL A 111 23.70 -1.51 -8.78
CA VAL A 111 24.68 -2.59 -8.55
C VAL A 111 26.07 -2.04 -8.31
N ALA A 112 26.50 -1.01 -9.06
CA ALA A 112 27.81 -0.39 -8.91
C ALA A 112 28.02 0.32 -7.55
N ALA A 113 26.93 0.64 -6.84
CA ALA A 113 26.97 1.24 -5.51
C ALA A 113 27.03 0.23 -4.35
N LEU A 114 26.92 -1.08 -4.64
CA LEU A 114 27.11 -2.11 -3.64
C LEU A 114 28.59 -2.17 -3.25
N PRO A 115 28.93 -2.25 -1.94
CA PRO A 115 30.31 -2.51 -1.54
C PRO A 115 30.77 -3.82 -2.17
N GLU A 116 31.96 -3.84 -2.78
CA GLU A 116 32.56 -5.11 -3.17
C GLU A 116 32.71 -5.97 -1.91
N GLU A 117 32.09 -7.15 -1.90
CA GLU A 117 32.39 -8.15 -0.90
C GLU A 117 33.88 -8.50 -1.07
N THR A 118 34.73 -7.94 -0.22
CA THR A 118 36.08 -8.44 -0.04
C THR A 118 35.96 -9.84 0.53
N THR A 119 35.95 -10.84 -0.34
CA THR A 119 36.30 -12.21 -0.01
C THR A 119 37.73 -12.21 0.52
N THR A 120 37.87 -12.03 1.83
CA THR A 120 39.10 -12.39 2.54
C THR A 120 39.15 -13.91 2.57
N ASP A 121 39.83 -14.48 1.58
CA ASP A 121 40.24 -15.87 1.58
C ASP A 121 41.22 -16.05 2.75
N ALA A 122 40.76 -16.69 3.82
CA ALA A 122 41.59 -17.06 4.95
C ALA A 122 42.34 -18.34 4.57
N GLY A 123 43.63 -18.16 4.23
CA GLY A 123 44.58 -19.25 3.99
C GLY A 123 44.97 -20.03 5.23
#